data_AF-A0A9W5TYK9-F1
#
_entry.id   AF-A0A9W5TYK9-F1
#
_cell.length_a   1.000
_cell.length_b   1.000
_cell.length_c   1.000
_cell.angle_alpha   90.00
_cell.angle_beta   90.00
_cell.angle_gamma   90.00
#
_symmetry.space_group_name_H-M   'P 1'
#
loop_
_entity.id
_entity.type
_entity.pdbx_description
1 polymer ?
#
loop_
_entity_poly.entity_id
_entity_poly.type
_entity_poly.pdbx_seq_one_letter_code
_entity_poly.pdbx_strand_id
1 'polypeptide(L)'
;MCKIVKVKPISSRSGWLLCNFANGEKRFVNIQPFMVGVMENLKNPAIFNDVYIDHIAGTIAWPDNLKLDPAVLYDHGIRIKNIRNLGEMIEQHVNKDRSSSIILVPVIKEQIK
;
A
#
# COMPACT_ATOMS: atom_id res chain seq x y z
N MET A 1 -15.47 9.18 7.34
CA MET A 1 -14.69 8.39 8.32
C MET A 1 -13.78 7.42 7.56
N CYS A 2 -12.47 7.49 7.77
CA CYS A 2 -11.46 6.70 7.03
C CYS A 2 -11.34 5.28 7.59
N LYS A 3 -12.46 4.53 7.69
CA LYS A 3 -12.46 3.16 8.22
C LYS A 3 -11.73 2.21 7.26
N ILE A 4 -10.77 1.45 7.77
CA ILE A 4 -10.13 0.36 7.01
C ILE A 4 -10.96 -0.93 7.12
N VAL A 5 -11.11 -1.63 6.00
CA VAL A 5 -11.88 -2.89 5.93
C VAL A 5 -11.03 -4.07 5.50
N LYS A 6 -9.84 -3.82 4.94
CA LYS A 6 -8.86 -4.84 4.59
C LYS A 6 -7.46 -4.24 4.61
N VAL A 7 -6.50 -4.97 5.13
CA VAL A 7 -5.08 -4.65 5.09
C VAL A 7 -4.31 -5.89 4.68
N LYS A 8 -3.27 -5.72 3.85
CA LYS A 8 -2.35 -6.79 3.47
C LYS A 8 -0.92 -6.24 3.34
N PRO A 9 0.11 -6.95 3.83
CA PRO A 9 1.49 -6.63 3.49
C PRO A 9 1.75 -6.88 2.01
N ILE A 10 2.63 -6.07 1.41
CA ILE A 10 3.10 -6.28 0.04
C ILE A 10 4.36 -7.14 0.10
N SER A 11 4.27 -8.38 -0.38
CA SER A 11 5.37 -9.36 -0.32
C SER A 11 6.61 -8.92 -1.10
N SER A 12 6.45 -8.15 -2.19
CA SER A 12 7.56 -7.68 -3.00
C SER A 12 8.31 -6.47 -2.44
N ARG A 13 7.81 -5.84 -1.35
CA ARG A 13 8.42 -4.61 -0.80
C ARG A 13 8.17 -4.45 0.70
N SER A 14 9.23 -4.59 1.51
CA SER A 14 9.13 -4.47 2.97
C SER A 14 8.54 -3.13 3.43
N GLY A 15 7.72 -3.15 4.47
CA GLY A 15 7.15 -1.94 5.06
C GLY A 15 6.03 -1.30 4.23
N TRP A 16 5.59 -1.95 3.16
CA TRP A 16 4.45 -1.50 2.38
C TRP A 16 3.19 -2.33 2.67
N LEU A 17 2.08 -1.62 2.80
CA LEU A 17 0.75 -2.19 2.97
C LEU A 17 -0.14 -1.83 1.79
N LEU A 18 -1.05 -2.74 1.44
CA LEU A 18 -2.24 -2.47 0.65
C LEU A 18 -3.43 -2.32 1.59
N CYS A 19 -3.97 -1.10 1.68
CA CYS A 19 -5.09 -0.75 2.54
C CYS A 19 -6.36 -0.52 1.70
N ASN A 20 -7.44 -1.20 2.03
CA ASN A 20 -8.76 -0.94 1.48
C ASN A 20 -9.62 -0.24 2.52
N PHE A 21 -10.22 0.88 2.13
CA PHE A 21 -11.07 1.69 2.99
C PHE A 21 -12.55 1.44 2.67
N ALA A 22 -13.41 1.69 3.66
CA ALA A 22 -14.86 1.50 3.57
C ALA A 22 -15.52 2.37 2.48
N ASN A 23 -14.89 3.48 2.09
CA ASN A 23 -15.35 4.34 0.98
C ASN A 23 -14.99 3.78 -0.41
N GLY A 24 -14.43 2.56 -0.49
CA GLY A 24 -14.03 1.91 -1.73
C GLY A 24 -12.62 2.28 -2.21
N GLU A 25 -11.94 3.23 -1.56
CA GLU A 25 -10.57 3.57 -1.93
C GLU A 25 -9.59 2.47 -1.54
N LYS A 26 -8.62 2.24 -2.42
CA LYS A 26 -7.46 1.37 -2.17
C LYS A 26 -6.20 2.22 -2.27
N ARG A 27 -5.33 2.10 -1.26
CA ARG A 27 -4.08 2.85 -1.18
C ARG A 27 -2.90 1.94 -0.88
N PHE A 28 -1.78 2.20 -1.54
CA PHE A 28 -0.48 1.68 -1.15
C PHE A 28 0.13 2.63 -0.13
N VAL A 29 0.55 2.09 1.01
CA VAL A 29 1.06 2.89 2.13
C VAL A 29 2.43 2.38 2.53
N ASN A 30 3.43 3.26 2.50
CA ASN A 30 4.75 2.97 3.06
C ASN A 30 4.74 3.36 4.54
N ILE A 31 4.84 2.38 5.43
CA ILE A 31 4.86 2.65 6.88
C ILE A 31 6.28 2.72 7.45
N GLN A 32 7.34 2.50 6.64
CA GLN A 32 8.72 2.61 7.12
C GLN A 32 9.04 3.92 7.86
N PRO A 33 8.52 5.10 7.45
CA PRO A 33 8.72 6.34 8.20
C PRO A 33 8.19 6.31 9.64
N PHE A 34 7.24 5.43 9.94
CA PHE A 34 6.66 5.26 11.28
C PHE A 34 7.34 4.16 12.10
N MET A 35 8.25 3.37 11.51
CA MET A 35 8.97 2.27 12.18
C MET A 35 10.14 2.80 13.04
N VAL A 36 9.82 3.66 14.00
CA VAL A 36 10.75 4.29 14.94
C VAL A 36 10.25 4.10 16.38
N GLY A 37 11.16 4.12 17.35
CA GLY A 37 10.82 3.88 18.75
C GLY A 37 10.10 2.53 18.96
N VAL A 38 8.91 2.55 19.57
CA VAL A 38 8.13 1.34 19.86
C VAL A 38 7.76 0.52 18.61
N MET A 39 7.69 1.16 17.44
CA MET A 39 7.36 0.50 16.17
C MET A 39 8.58 -0.05 15.41
N GLU A 40 9.81 0.06 15.95
CA GLU A 40 11.02 -0.46 15.29
C GLU A 40 10.97 -1.97 15.06
N ASN A 41 10.26 -2.70 15.92
CA ASN A 41 10.06 -4.15 15.79
C ASN A 41 9.39 -4.53 14.45
N LEU A 42 8.64 -3.62 13.84
CA LEU A 42 8.02 -3.82 12.53
C LEU A 42 9.04 -3.84 11.37
N LYS A 43 10.32 -3.52 11.63
CA LYS A 43 11.40 -3.78 10.66
C LYS A 43 11.65 -5.28 10.49
N ASN A 44 11.27 -6.11 11.46
CA ASN A 44 11.28 -7.56 11.33
C ASN A 44 10.09 -8.02 10.46
N PRO A 45 10.31 -8.64 9.29
CA PRO A 45 9.25 -9.09 8.41
C PRO A 45 8.28 -10.07 9.06
N ALA A 46 8.74 -10.91 9.99
CA ALA A 46 7.88 -11.87 10.68
C ALA A 46 6.80 -11.13 11.49
N ILE A 47 7.18 -10.08 12.22
CA ILE A 47 6.26 -9.26 12.99
C ILE A 47 5.39 -8.42 12.05
N PHE A 48 6.00 -7.76 11.04
CA PHE A 48 5.28 -6.91 10.10
C PHE A 48 4.16 -7.62 9.33
N ASN A 49 4.38 -8.88 8.97
CA ASN A 49 3.42 -9.65 8.20
C ASN A 49 2.20 -10.09 9.01
N ASP A 50 2.28 -10.08 10.35
CA ASP A 50 1.19 -10.37 11.27
C ASP A 50 0.25 -9.16 11.49
N VAL A 51 0.16 -8.27 10.50
CA VAL A 51 -0.77 -7.14 10.54
C VAL A 51 -2.22 -7.63 10.52
N TYR A 52 -3.05 -7.07 11.39
CA TYR A 52 -4.50 -7.32 11.45
C TYR A 52 -5.29 -6.03 11.67
N ILE A 53 -6.62 -6.12 11.55
CA ILE A 53 -7.53 -5.03 11.90
C ILE A 53 -8.01 -5.27 13.32
N ASP A 54 -7.73 -4.34 14.22
CA ASP A 54 -8.35 -4.32 15.54
C ASP A 54 -9.77 -3.74 15.38
N HIS A 55 -10.77 -4.61 15.44
CA HIS A 55 -12.17 -4.22 15.27
C HIS A 55 -12.74 -3.45 16.47
N ILE A 56 -12.11 -3.55 17.65
CA ILE A 56 -12.53 -2.84 18.85
C ILE A 56 -11.99 -1.41 18.80
N ALA A 57 -10.69 -1.25 18.56
CA ALA A 57 -10.06 0.06 18.45
C ALA A 57 -10.35 0.77 17.11
N GLY A 58 -10.74 0.01 16.08
CA GLY A 58 -10.93 0.52 14.73
C GLY A 58 -9.62 0.88 14.03
N THR A 59 -8.49 0.28 14.43
CA THR A 59 -7.14 0.55 13.90
C THR A 59 -6.60 -0.63 13.10
N ILE A 60 -5.47 -0.45 12.41
CA ILE A 60 -4.62 -1.62 12.12
C ILE A 60 -3.67 -1.82 13.30
N ALA A 61 -3.34 -3.08 13.54
CA ALA A 61 -2.47 -3.46 14.63
C ALA A 61 -1.57 -4.63 14.23
N TRP A 62 -0.54 -4.82 15.05
CA TRP A 62 0.39 -5.94 15.05
C TRP A 62 0.38 -6.57 16.44
N PRO A 63 1.07 -7.70 16.64
CA PRO A 63 1.36 -8.20 17.98
C PRO A 63 1.97 -7.13 18.89
N ASP A 64 1.93 -7.37 20.21
CA ASP A 64 2.50 -6.47 21.23
C ASP A 64 1.89 -5.06 21.26
N ASN A 65 0.59 -4.94 20.92
CA ASN A 65 -0.19 -3.71 21.03
C ASN A 65 0.33 -2.54 20.17
N LEU A 66 1.10 -2.85 19.12
CA LEU A 66 1.53 -1.88 18.11
C LEU A 66 0.35 -1.57 17.18
N LYS A 67 0.00 -0.29 17.04
CA LYS A 67 -1.19 0.13 16.26
C LYS A 67 -0.95 1.41 15.48
N LEU A 68 -1.61 1.51 14.33
CA LEU A 68 -1.65 2.71 13.49
C LEU A 68 -3.08 3.10 13.16
N ASP A 69 -3.36 4.40 13.30
CA ASP A 69 -4.67 4.98 12.99
C ASP A 69 -4.93 4.94 11.47
N PRO A 70 -6.12 4.49 11.02
CA PRO A 70 -6.48 4.49 9.60
C PRO A 70 -6.42 5.87 8.93
N ALA A 71 -6.62 6.96 9.66
CA ALA A 71 -6.48 8.32 9.13
C ALA A 71 -5.04 8.60 8.69
N VAL A 72 -4.04 8.17 9.49
CA VAL A 72 -2.61 8.30 9.13
C VAL A 72 -2.32 7.54 7.84
N LEU A 73 -2.82 6.31 7.72
CA LEU A 73 -2.65 5.48 6.52
C LEU A 73 -3.35 6.07 5.30
N TYR A 74 -4.51 6.70 5.52
CA TYR A 74 -5.24 7.39 4.47
C TYR A 74 -4.38 8.54 3.94
N ASP A 75 -3.95 9.44 4.79
CA ASP A 75 -3.24 10.67 4.39
C ASP A 75 -1.88 10.39 3.73
N HIS A 76 -1.16 9.35 4.17
CA HIS A 76 0.16 9.00 3.62
C HIS A 76 0.10 7.96 2.50
N GLY A 77 -1.12 7.54 2.12
CA GLY A 77 -1.33 6.50 1.11
C GLY A 77 -1.43 7.03 -0.31
N ILE A 78 -0.78 6.33 -1.24
CA ILE A 78 -0.91 6.59 -2.68
C ILE A 78 -2.16 5.86 -3.19
N ARG A 79 -3.14 6.61 -3.72
CA ARG A 79 -4.34 6.03 -4.34
C ARG A 79 -3.95 5.19 -5.56
N ILE A 80 -4.42 3.95 -5.63
CA ILE A 80 -4.17 3.07 -6.79
C ILE A 80 -4.70 3.68 -8.09
N LYS A 81 -5.83 4.41 -8.02
CA LYS A 81 -6.36 5.15 -9.18
C LYS A 81 -5.35 6.14 -9.75
N ASN A 82 -4.58 6.83 -8.90
CA ASN A 82 -3.55 7.76 -9.37
C ASN A 82 -2.44 7.01 -10.13
N ILE A 83 -1.99 5.87 -9.59
CA ILE A 83 -0.93 5.06 -10.23
C ILE A 83 -1.39 4.52 -11.59
N ARG A 84 -2.63 4.02 -11.67
CA ARG A 84 -3.21 3.56 -12.94
C ARG A 84 -3.28 4.69 -13.96
N ASN A 85 -3.84 5.83 -13.58
CA ASN A 85 -3.95 6.99 -14.48
C ASN A 85 -2.55 7.44 -14.97
N LEU A 86 -1.54 7.46 -14.10
CA LEU A 86 -0.17 7.76 -14.49
C LEU A 86 0.39 6.74 -15.49
N GLY A 87 0.14 5.45 -15.27
CA GLY A 87 0.53 4.39 -16.21
C GLY A 87 -0.09 4.59 -17.59
N GLU A 88 -1.40 4.84 -17.65
CA GLU A 88 -2.13 5.12 -18.89
C GLU A 88 -1.58 6.38 -19.60
N MET A 89 -1.28 7.45 -18.85
CA MET A 89 -0.68 8.67 -19.41
C MET A 89 0.72 8.43 -19.97
N ILE A 90 1.56 7.67 -19.27
CA ILE A 90 2.92 7.32 -19.73
C ILE A 90 2.84 6.46 -20.99
N GLU A 91 1.96 5.46 -21.04
CA GLU A 91 1.77 4.64 -22.24
C GLU A 91 1.37 5.48 -23.46
N GLN A 92 0.48 6.45 -23.28
CA GLN A 92 0.06 7.35 -24.37
C GLN A 92 1.22 8.24 -24.86
N HIS A 93 2.06 8.75 -23.98
CA HIS A 93 3.21 9.60 -24.35
C HIS A 93 4.37 8.78 -24.93
N VAL A 94 4.69 7.63 -24.35
CA VAL A 94 5.74 6.73 -24.85
C VAL A 94 5.37 6.15 -26.21
N ASN A 95 4.10 5.81 -26.46
CA ASN A 95 3.66 5.34 -27.78
C ASN A 95 3.64 6.47 -28.84
N LYS A 96 3.65 7.74 -28.44
CA LYS A 96 3.82 8.88 -29.35
C LYS A 96 5.28 9.08 -29.79
N ASP A 97 6.23 8.67 -28.96
CA ASP A 97 7.68 8.79 -29.20
C ASP A 97 8.35 7.51 -29.75
N ARG A 98 7.62 6.39 -29.90
CA ARG A 98 8.17 5.13 -30.44
C ARG A 98 8.36 5.12 -31.96
N SER A 99 9.30 5.94 -32.42
CA SER A 99 10.32 5.46 -33.37
C SER A 99 11.46 4.71 -32.64
N SER A 100 11.49 4.68 -31.30
CA SER A 100 12.53 3.96 -30.54
C SER A 100 11.98 3.19 -29.34
N SER A 101 12.17 1.88 -29.37
CA SER A 101 11.72 0.83 -28.45
C SER A 101 11.99 1.09 -26.96
N ILE A 102 10.95 1.02 -26.11
CA ILE A 102 11.11 0.73 -24.67
C ILE A 102 10.00 -0.22 -24.20
N ILE A 103 10.30 -1.51 -24.15
CA ILE A 103 9.44 -2.58 -23.64
C ILE A 103 9.11 -2.32 -22.16
N LEU A 104 7.88 -1.88 -21.86
CA LEU A 104 7.32 -1.93 -20.51
C LEU A 104 6.40 -3.16 -20.43
N VAL A 105 6.97 -4.28 -20.03
CA VAL A 105 6.34 -5.61 -19.91
C VAL A 105 6.69 -6.10 -18.50
N PRO A 106 5.90 -6.90 -17.75
CA PRO A 106 4.46 -7.17 -17.68
C PRO A 106 3.97 -7.18 -16.20
N VAL A 107 4.41 -6.26 -15.33
CA VAL A 107 4.19 -6.39 -13.86
C VAL A 107 2.72 -6.24 -13.42
N ILE A 108 1.85 -5.66 -14.24
CA ILE A 108 0.48 -5.30 -13.82
C ILE A 108 -0.55 -6.43 -14.04
N LYS A 109 -0.25 -7.44 -14.88
CA LYS A 109 -1.24 -8.46 -15.24
C LYS A 109 -1.47 -9.57 -14.20
N GLU A 110 -0.50 -9.87 -13.34
CA GLU A 110 -0.61 -11.02 -12.41
C GLU A 110 -1.26 -10.71 -11.05
N GLN A 111 -1.51 -9.44 -10.73
CA GLN A 111 -2.07 -9.05 -9.43
C GLN A 111 -3.61 -8.88 -9.44
N ILE A 112 -4.27 -9.25 -10.55
CA ILE A 112 -5.72 -9.20 -10.72
C ILE A 112 -6.21 -10.60 -11.14
N LYS A 113 -6.15 -11.55 -10.21
CA LYS A 113 -6.96 -12.77 -10.27
C LYS A 113 -7.50 -13.08 -8.88
#